data_AF-T0ZYX1-F1
#
_entry.id   AF-T0ZYX1-F1
#
_cell.length_a   1.000
_cell.length_b   1.000
_cell.length_c   1.000
_cell.angle_alpha   90.00
_cell.angle_beta   90.00
_cell.angle_gamma   90.00
#
_symmetry.space_group_name_H-M   'P 1'
#
loop_
_entity.id
_entity.type
_entity.pdbx_description
1 polymer ?
#
loop_
_entity_poly.entity_id
_entity_poly.type
_entity_poly.pdbx_seq_one_letter_code
_entity_poly.pdbx_strand_id
1 'polypeptide(L)'
;MLLAILPRGDPHDCLVGAGPLGALPRGARVGTSSLRRQSQILARRPDVRVEPVRGSVGSRLDRLVRGEFDALVLARAGLERLGSGLIGMGPAQVTDLGTEESVPAIGQGALAIECLRSRAGELRALTALNDPETAACVTAERAFGVDLGVDCTA
;
A
#
# COMPACT_ATOMS: atom_id res chain seq x y z
N MET A 1 -9.90 5.21 19.76
CA MET A 1 -8.63 4.67 20.34
C MET A 1 -8.35 3.33 19.69
N LEU A 2 -7.08 3.02 19.41
CA LEU A 2 -6.71 1.70 18.89
C LEU A 2 -6.83 0.65 20.01
N LEU A 3 -7.68 -0.34 19.78
CA LEU A 3 -7.96 -1.42 20.73
C LEU A 3 -7.10 -2.65 20.46
N ALA A 4 -6.89 -2.96 19.18
CA ALA A 4 -6.04 -4.07 18.72
C ALA A 4 -5.46 -3.73 17.35
N ILE A 5 -4.22 -4.16 17.11
CA ILE A 5 -3.57 -4.15 15.80
C ILE A 5 -3.35 -5.61 15.43
N LEU A 6 -3.97 -6.06 14.34
CA LEU A 6 -3.96 -7.46 13.90
C LEU A 6 -2.61 -7.82 13.25
N PRO A 7 -2.31 -9.11 13.05
CA PRO A 7 -1.13 -9.53 12.29
C PRO A 7 -1.00 -8.81 10.96
N ARG A 8 0.21 -8.30 10.67
CA ARG A 8 0.49 -7.54 9.46
C ARG A 8 0.44 -8.43 8.21
N GLY A 9 -0.26 -7.97 7.17
CA GLY A 9 -0.05 -8.50 5.82
C GLY A 9 1.23 -7.94 5.20
N ASP A 10 1.54 -8.33 3.96
CA ASP A 10 2.75 -7.87 3.28
C ASP A 10 2.78 -6.32 3.19
N PRO A 11 3.78 -5.65 3.80
CA PRO A 11 3.85 -4.21 3.85
C PRO A 11 4.36 -3.58 2.55
N HIS A 12 4.88 -4.35 1.58
CA HIS A 12 5.51 -3.79 0.39
C HIS A 12 4.51 -3.14 -0.56
N ASP A 13 5.02 -2.19 -1.33
CA ASP A 13 4.36 -1.80 -2.58
C ASP A 13 4.73 -2.81 -3.68
N CYS A 14 3.90 -2.88 -4.71
CA CYS A 14 4.15 -3.71 -5.89
C CYS A 14 3.78 -2.95 -7.15
N LEU A 15 4.48 -3.27 -8.24
CA LEU A 15 4.10 -2.94 -9.60
C LEU A 15 3.14 -3.98 -10.13
N VAL A 16 2.04 -3.52 -10.72
CA VAL A 16 1.05 -4.38 -11.38
C VAL A 16 1.02 -4.06 -12.86
N GLY A 17 1.09 -5.10 -13.69
CA GLY A 17 1.09 -5.00 -15.16
C GLY A 17 2.48 -4.92 -15.79
N ALA A 18 3.54 -5.00 -14.98
CA ALA A 18 4.91 -4.91 -15.44
C ALA A 18 5.87 -5.74 -14.59
N GLY A 19 7.05 -5.97 -15.16
CA GLY A 19 8.19 -6.54 -14.44
C GLY A 19 8.83 -5.59 -13.44
N PRO A 20 10.10 -5.85 -13.07
CA PRO A 20 10.85 -5.00 -12.16
C PRO A 20 10.84 -3.54 -12.60
N LEU A 21 10.93 -2.60 -11.65
CA LEU A 21 10.87 -1.16 -11.94
C LEU A 21 11.91 -0.73 -12.99
N GLY A 22 13.11 -1.32 -12.96
CA GLY A 22 14.17 -1.07 -13.94
C GLY A 22 13.87 -1.55 -15.36
N ALA A 23 12.94 -2.49 -15.53
CA ALA A 23 12.57 -3.05 -16.83
C ALA A 23 11.48 -2.25 -17.56
N LEU A 24 10.87 -1.25 -16.91
CA LEU A 24 9.87 -0.40 -17.57
C LEU A 24 10.50 0.34 -18.78
N PRO A 25 9.80 0.42 -19.92
CA PRO A 25 10.24 1.23 -21.06
C PRO A 25 10.44 2.69 -20.69
N ARG A 26 11.33 3.37 -21.41
CA ARG A 26 11.52 4.82 -21.27
C ARG A 26 10.20 5.55 -21.56
N GLY A 27 9.79 6.45 -20.68
CA GLY A 27 8.55 7.20 -20.83
C GLY A 27 7.28 6.44 -20.43
N ALA A 28 7.39 5.24 -19.83
CA ALA A 28 6.24 4.46 -19.37
C ALA A 28 5.34 5.26 -18.41
N ARG A 29 4.02 5.10 -18.53
CA ARG A 29 2.98 5.71 -17.70
C ARG A 29 2.73 4.84 -16.47
N VAL A 30 3.11 5.34 -15.30
CA VAL A 30 2.95 4.65 -14.02
C VAL A 30 1.83 5.31 -13.22
N GLY A 31 0.77 4.56 -12.91
CA GLY A 31 -0.40 5.06 -12.19
C GLY A 31 -0.24 5.01 -10.67
N THR A 32 -0.18 6.17 -10.02
CA THR A 32 -0.32 6.31 -8.55
C THR A 32 -0.67 7.75 -8.15
N SER A 33 -1.62 7.92 -7.22
CA SER A 33 -1.93 9.24 -6.63
C SER A 33 -1.15 9.53 -5.34
N SER A 34 -0.28 8.62 -4.88
CA SER A 34 0.49 8.80 -3.63
C SER A 34 1.80 9.54 -3.89
N LEU A 35 1.98 10.73 -3.31
CA LEU A 35 3.23 11.51 -3.42
C LEU A 35 4.46 10.74 -2.92
N ARG A 36 4.30 9.97 -1.84
CA ARG A 36 5.32 9.02 -1.36
C ARG A 36 5.81 8.09 -2.48
N ARG A 37 4.88 7.40 -3.17
CA ARG A 37 5.26 6.51 -4.28
C ARG A 37 5.82 7.28 -5.46
N GLN A 38 5.22 8.42 -5.82
CA GLN A 38 5.67 9.23 -6.95
C GLN A 38 7.13 9.68 -6.78
N SER A 39 7.46 10.27 -5.63
CA SER A 39 8.80 10.78 -5.33
C SER A 39 9.86 9.68 -5.38
N GLN A 40 9.60 8.54 -4.75
CA GLN A 40 10.56 7.43 -4.68
C GLN A 40 10.77 6.76 -6.04
N ILE A 41 9.72 6.63 -6.85
CA ILE A 41 9.82 6.11 -8.22
C ILE A 41 10.60 7.08 -9.11
N LEU A 42 10.27 8.37 -9.10
CA LEU A 42 10.93 9.38 -9.94
C LEU A 42 12.39 9.61 -9.56
N ALA A 43 12.75 9.42 -8.28
CA ALA A 43 14.15 9.46 -7.84
C ALA A 43 15.00 8.35 -8.50
N ARG A 44 14.39 7.20 -8.82
CA ARG A 44 15.08 6.03 -9.41
C ARG A 44 14.92 5.96 -10.93
N ARG A 45 13.76 6.38 -11.43
CA ARG A 45 13.35 6.36 -12.83
C ARG A 45 12.82 7.75 -13.23
N PRO A 46 13.69 8.78 -13.35
CA PRO A 46 13.25 10.13 -13.74
C PRO A 46 12.69 10.19 -15.17
N ASP A 47 12.84 9.12 -15.94
CA ASP A 47 12.39 9.00 -17.31
C ASP A 47 10.96 8.46 -17.46
N VAL A 48 10.34 7.92 -16.41
CA VAL A 48 8.93 7.48 -16.45
C VAL A 48 7.98 8.65 -16.19
N ARG A 49 6.74 8.50 -16.65
CA ARG A 49 5.65 9.47 -16.43
C ARG A 49 4.75 8.96 -15.33
N VAL A 50 4.82 9.55 -14.15
CA VAL A 50 3.93 9.15 -13.05
C VAL A 50 2.66 9.99 -13.08
N GLU A 51 1.51 9.32 -13.21
CA GLU A 51 0.21 9.95 -13.43
C GLU A 51 -0.79 9.55 -12.34
N PRO A 52 -1.69 10.46 -11.92
CA PRO A 52 -2.64 10.18 -10.85
C PRO A 52 -3.69 9.16 -11.27
N VAL A 53 -3.92 8.17 -10.40
CA VAL A 53 -4.99 7.17 -10.54
C VAL A 53 -5.80 7.08 -9.24
N ARG A 54 -7.12 7.17 -9.33
CA ARG A 54 -8.07 7.09 -8.22
C ARG A 54 -9.11 5.99 -8.48
N GLY A 55 -9.91 5.69 -7.45
CA GLY A 55 -10.92 4.63 -7.47
C GLY A 55 -10.54 3.46 -6.55
N SER A 56 -11.42 2.45 -6.46
CA SER A 56 -11.11 1.19 -5.78
C SER A 56 -10.02 0.41 -6.52
N VAL A 57 -9.39 -0.56 -5.87
CA VAL A 57 -8.37 -1.42 -6.52
C VAL A 57 -8.89 -2.02 -7.83
N GLY A 58 -10.09 -2.59 -7.83
CA GLY A 58 -10.71 -3.15 -9.05
C GLY A 58 -10.83 -2.13 -10.18
N SER A 59 -11.39 -0.95 -9.90
CA SER A 59 -11.52 0.10 -10.94
C SER A 59 -10.17 0.59 -11.48
N ARG A 60 -9.10 0.54 -10.67
CA ARG A 60 -7.74 0.88 -11.14
C ARG A 60 -7.20 -0.22 -12.05
N LEU A 61 -7.38 -1.49 -11.66
CA LEU A 61 -6.99 -2.63 -12.48
C LEU A 61 -7.72 -2.61 -13.83
N ASP A 62 -9.01 -2.29 -13.87
CA ASP A 62 -9.76 -2.14 -15.12
C ASP A 62 -9.15 -1.08 -16.06
N ARG A 63 -8.65 0.03 -15.51
CA ARG A 63 -7.96 1.08 -16.29
C ARG A 63 -6.60 0.61 -16.82
N LEU A 64 -5.90 -0.22 -16.06
CA LEU A 64 -4.68 -0.90 -16.52
C LEU A 64 -4.99 -1.84 -17.69
N VAL A 65 -6.05 -2.66 -17.60
CA VAL A 65 -6.51 -3.52 -18.72
C VAL A 65 -6.79 -2.71 -19.98
N ARG A 66 -7.42 -1.55 -19.83
CA ARG A 66 -7.76 -0.64 -20.93
C ARG A 66 -6.54 0.05 -21.56
N GLY A 67 -5.34 -0.17 -21.03
CA GLY A 67 -4.12 0.45 -21.53
C GLY A 67 -4.01 1.93 -21.19
N GLU A 68 -4.72 2.42 -20.15
CA GLU A 68 -4.57 3.80 -19.68
C GLU A 68 -3.23 4.01 -18.98
N PHE A 69 -2.65 2.95 -18.41
CA PHE A 69 -1.35 2.94 -17.75
C PHE A 69 -0.54 1.74 -18.26
N ASP A 70 0.78 1.86 -18.20
CA ASP A 70 1.69 0.76 -18.52
C ASP A 70 2.02 -0.06 -17.25
N ALA A 71 1.90 0.56 -16.07
CA ALA A 71 1.93 -0.12 -14.78
C ALA A 71 1.16 0.66 -13.71
N LEU A 72 0.72 -0.02 -12.65
CA LEU A 72 0.16 0.58 -11.44
C LEU A 72 1.05 0.29 -10.23
N VAL A 73 1.04 1.19 -9.24
CA VAL A 73 1.72 0.95 -7.96
C VAL A 73 0.67 0.80 -6.86
N LEU A 74 0.56 -0.41 -6.31
CA LEU A 74 -0.44 -0.78 -5.32
C LEU A 74 0.21 -1.40 -4.07
N ALA A 75 -0.51 -1.43 -2.95
CA ALA A 75 -0.03 -2.13 -1.75
C ALA A 75 -0.28 -3.63 -1.91
N ARG A 76 0.74 -4.45 -1.60
CA ARG A 76 0.67 -5.90 -1.75
C ARG A 76 -0.44 -6.53 -0.92
N ALA A 77 -0.51 -6.19 0.38
CA ALA A 77 -1.58 -6.67 1.26
C ALA A 77 -3.00 -6.31 0.79
N GLY A 78 -3.17 -5.22 0.01
CA GLY A 78 -4.47 -4.87 -0.57
C GLY A 78 -4.91 -5.85 -1.64
N LEU A 79 -3.98 -6.29 -2.50
CA LEU A 79 -4.24 -7.28 -3.54
C LEU A 79 -4.50 -8.66 -2.95
N GLU A 80 -3.70 -9.08 -1.97
CA GLU A 80 -3.83 -10.40 -1.35
C GLU A 80 -5.18 -10.60 -0.65
N ARG A 81 -5.65 -9.58 0.09
CA ARG A 81 -6.95 -9.63 0.79
C ARG A 81 -8.14 -9.70 -0.16
N LEU A 82 -8.02 -9.07 -1.32
CA LEU A 82 -9.07 -9.06 -2.34
C LEU A 82 -9.12 -10.39 -3.11
N GLY A 83 -8.08 -11.21 -3.00
CA GLY A 83 -8.00 -12.51 -3.64
C GLY A 83 -7.73 -12.44 -5.14
N SER A 84 -7.27 -13.56 -5.69
CA SER A 84 -6.93 -13.71 -7.11
C SER A 84 -8.11 -13.51 -8.07
N GLY A 85 -9.35 -13.61 -7.59
CA GLY A 85 -10.56 -13.46 -8.42
C GLY A 85 -10.88 -12.04 -8.89
N LEU A 86 -10.37 -11.00 -8.20
CA LEU A 86 -10.43 -9.61 -8.69
C LEU A 86 -9.38 -9.32 -9.76
N ILE A 87 -8.39 -10.20 -9.88
CA ILE A 87 -7.48 -10.26 -11.01
C ILE A 87 -8.19 -11.09 -12.10
N GLY A 88 -9.35 -10.63 -12.57
CA GLY A 88 -10.00 -11.14 -13.79
C GLY A 88 -9.15 -10.91 -15.05
N MET A 89 -7.98 -10.29 -14.87
CA MET A 89 -6.84 -10.34 -15.77
C MET A 89 -6.12 -11.67 -15.56
N GLY A 90 -5.98 -12.50 -16.60
CA GLY A 90 -4.89 -13.49 -16.60
C GLY A 90 -3.56 -12.82 -16.18
N PRO A 91 -2.55 -13.58 -15.73
CA PRO A 91 -1.50 -13.15 -14.79
C PRO A 91 -0.98 -11.74 -15.08
N ALA A 92 -1.63 -10.72 -14.52
CA ALA A 92 -1.07 -9.39 -14.52
C ALA A 92 0.17 -9.53 -13.67
N GLN A 93 1.34 -9.33 -14.27
CA GLN A 93 2.60 -9.50 -13.57
C GLN A 93 2.59 -8.57 -12.35
N VAL A 94 2.61 -9.17 -11.17
CA VAL A 94 2.78 -8.47 -9.89
C VAL A 94 4.23 -8.63 -9.50
N THR A 95 4.96 -7.52 -9.50
CA THR A 95 6.37 -7.49 -9.11
C THR A 95 6.50 -6.66 -7.85
N ASP A 96 6.95 -7.28 -6.76
CA ASP A 96 7.13 -6.57 -5.50
C ASP A 96 8.27 -5.55 -5.64
N LEU A 97 8.08 -4.38 -5.03
CA LEU A 97 9.12 -3.35 -4.92
C LEU A 97 9.81 -3.54 -3.58
N GLY A 98 11.13 -3.71 -3.60
CA GLY A 98 11.90 -3.80 -2.36
C GLY A 98 11.80 -2.50 -1.55
N THR A 99 12.05 -2.56 -0.25
CA THR A 99 12.02 -1.36 0.64
C THR A 99 12.97 -0.26 0.17
N GLU A 100 14.07 -0.62 -0.47
CA GLU A 100 14.97 0.35 -1.11
C GLU A 100 14.26 1.10 -2.26
N GLU A 101 13.48 0.39 -3.07
CA GLU A 101 12.74 0.95 -4.20
C GLU A 101 11.52 1.76 -3.78
N SER A 102 10.79 1.28 -2.77
CA SER A 102 9.60 1.92 -2.24
C SER A 102 9.44 1.63 -0.74
N VAL A 103 9.93 2.52 0.11
CA VAL A 103 9.69 2.49 1.56
C VAL A 103 8.19 2.59 1.81
N PRO A 104 7.57 1.59 2.47
CA PRO A 104 6.13 1.54 2.69
C PRO A 104 5.55 2.75 3.42
N ALA A 105 4.25 2.97 3.26
CA ALA A 105 3.54 3.91 4.13
C ALA A 105 3.50 3.38 5.58
N ILE A 106 3.44 4.30 6.55
CA ILE A 106 3.23 3.98 7.97
C ILE A 106 2.01 3.07 8.11
N GLY A 107 2.19 1.93 8.78
CA GLY A 107 1.16 0.94 9.01
C GLY A 107 0.67 0.20 7.76
N GLN A 108 1.33 0.34 6.60
CA GLN A 108 0.92 -0.38 5.39
C GLN A 108 0.89 -1.89 5.67
N GLY A 109 -0.20 -2.54 5.28
CA GLY A 109 -0.42 -3.96 5.55
C GLY A 109 -1.01 -4.27 6.93
N ALA A 110 -1.03 -3.35 7.89
CA ALA A 110 -1.70 -3.57 9.18
C ALA A 110 -3.21 -3.27 9.10
N LEU A 111 -4.00 -3.97 9.92
CA LEU A 111 -5.40 -3.62 10.20
C LEU A 111 -5.51 -3.31 11.69
N ALA A 112 -6.22 -2.24 12.02
CA ALA A 112 -6.44 -1.84 13.40
C ALA A 112 -7.94 -1.76 13.70
N ILE A 113 -8.32 -2.22 14.88
CA ILE A 113 -9.66 -2.07 15.42
C ILE A 113 -9.68 -0.81 16.27
N GLU A 114 -10.51 0.15 15.88
CA GLU A 114 -10.75 1.35 16.67
C GLU A 114 -12.09 1.25 17.43
N CYS A 115 -12.09 1.72 18.67
CA CYS A 115 -13.30 1.89 19.45
C CYS A 115 -13.35 3.24 20.20
N LEU A 116 -14.55 3.59 20.66
CA LEU A 116 -14.73 4.65 21.65
C LEU A 116 -14.07 4.23 22.96
N ARG A 117 -13.36 5.16 23.61
CA ARG A 117 -12.65 4.89 24.88
C ARG A 117 -13.59 4.39 25.98
N SER A 118 -14.80 4.94 26.06
CA SER A 118 -15.82 4.55 27.05
C SER A 118 -16.33 3.12 26.87
N ARG A 119 -16.18 2.52 25.68
CA ARG A 119 -16.62 1.15 25.38
C ARG A 119 -15.49 0.12 25.42
N ALA A 120 -14.28 0.52 25.78
CA ALA A 120 -13.13 -0.39 25.79
C ALA A 120 -13.31 -1.57 26.76
N GLY A 121 -14.01 -1.37 27.88
CA GLY A 121 -14.33 -2.44 28.83
C GLY A 121 -15.26 -3.51 28.23
N GLU A 122 -16.29 -3.09 27.50
CA GLU A 122 -17.25 -3.99 26.82
C GLU A 122 -16.58 -4.80 25.70
N LEU A 123 -15.60 -4.19 25.01
CA LEU A 123 -14.92 -4.78 23.87
C LEU A 123 -13.60 -5.47 24.24
N ARG A 124 -13.31 -5.67 25.53
CA ARG A 124 -12.03 -6.21 25.99
C ARG A 124 -11.68 -7.56 25.36
N ALA A 125 -12.67 -8.39 25.01
CA ALA A 125 -12.42 -9.66 24.33
C ALA A 125 -11.69 -9.49 22.98
N LEU A 126 -11.88 -8.36 22.28
CA LEU A 126 -11.22 -8.08 21.01
C LEU A 126 -9.71 -7.84 21.15
N THR A 127 -9.20 -7.57 22.36
CA THR A 127 -7.74 -7.43 22.56
C THR A 127 -6.99 -8.73 22.30
N ALA A 128 -7.67 -9.88 22.32
CA ALA A 128 -7.09 -11.17 21.94
C ALA A 128 -6.71 -11.24 20.45
N LEU A 129 -7.23 -10.35 19.61
CA LEU A 129 -6.86 -10.24 18.19
C LEU A 129 -5.59 -9.40 17.98
N ASN A 130 -5.05 -8.80 19.04
CA ASN A 130 -3.86 -7.97 18.94
C ASN A 130 -2.61 -8.82 18.74
N ASP A 131 -1.86 -8.51 17.70
CA ASP A 131 -0.53 -9.02 17.45
C ASP A 131 0.52 -8.07 18.06
N PRO A 132 1.28 -8.51 19.10
CA PRO A 132 2.21 -7.63 19.81
C PRO A 132 3.34 -7.08 18.92
N GLU A 133 3.85 -7.89 17.99
CA GLU A 133 4.93 -7.51 17.08
C GLU A 133 4.46 -6.41 16.11
N THR A 134 3.34 -6.64 15.44
CA THR A 134 2.75 -5.64 14.53
C THR A 134 2.39 -4.37 15.30
N ALA A 135 1.84 -4.49 16.52
CA ALA A 135 1.51 -3.33 17.33
C ALA A 135 2.74 -2.49 17.70
N ALA A 136 3.86 -3.12 18.07
CA ALA A 136 5.11 -2.43 18.37
C ALA A 136 5.65 -1.68 17.14
N CYS A 137 5.74 -2.36 15.99
CA CYS A 137 6.20 -1.78 14.73
C CYS A 137 5.34 -0.59 14.30
N VAL A 138 4.02 -0.76 14.25
CA VAL A 138 3.09 0.31 13.85
C VAL A 138 3.12 1.48 14.82
N THR A 139 3.31 1.23 16.12
CA THR A 139 3.45 2.30 17.12
C THR A 139 4.72 3.13 16.86
N ALA A 140 5.85 2.49 16.59
CA ALA A 140 7.10 3.17 16.26
C ALA A 140 6.99 3.99 14.95
N GLU A 141 6.44 3.39 13.89
CA GLU A 141 6.20 4.06 12.61
C GLU A 141 5.30 5.29 12.76
N ARG A 142 4.22 5.17 13.56
CA ARG A 142 3.29 6.28 13.82
C ARG A 142 3.94 7.39 14.64
N ALA A 143 4.74 7.05 15.65
CA ALA A 143 5.46 8.03 16.46
C ALA A 143 6.39 8.88 15.58
N PHE A 144 7.13 8.23 14.67
CA PHE A 144 7.95 8.89 13.67
C PHE A 144 7.13 9.83 12.76
N GLY A 145 6.01 9.36 12.22
CA GLY A 145 5.15 10.19 11.36
C GLY A 145 4.57 11.41 12.07
N VAL A 146 4.16 11.26 13.34
CA VAL A 146 3.65 12.37 14.16
C VAL A 146 4.72 13.43 14.38
N ASP A 147 5.96 13.02 14.68
CA ASP A 147 7.07 13.93 14.92
C ASP A 147 7.44 14.75 13.68
N LEU A 148 7.32 14.14 12.49
CA LEU A 148 7.55 14.83 11.21
C LEU A 148 6.34 15.60 10.68
N GLY A 149 5.17 15.51 11.34
CA GLY A 149 3.93 16.13 10.86
C GLY A 149 3.39 15.54 9.56
N VAL A 150 3.73 14.29 9.25
CA VAL A 150 3.35 13.61 8.00
C VAL A 150 1.95 13.02 8.12
N ASP A 151 1.13 13.22 7.09
CA ASP A 151 -0.17 12.58 6.94
C ASP A 151 -0.27 11.79 5.62
N CYS A 152 -1.47 11.30 5.27
CA CYS A 152 -1.68 10.53 4.04
C CYS A 152 -1.53 11.35 2.74
N THR A 153 -1.36 12.66 2.85
CA THR A 153 -1.22 13.60 1.72
C THR A 153 0.17 14.20 1.58
N ALA A 154 1.02 14.04 2.60
CA ALA A 154 2.41 14.49 2.62
C ALA A 154 3.40 13.47 2.02
#